data_AF-A6DLN0-F1
#
_entry.id   AF-A6DLN0-F1
#
_cell.length_a   1.000
_cell.length_b   1.000
_cell.length_c   1.000
_cell.angle_alpha   90.00
_cell.angle_beta   90.00
_cell.angle_gamma   90.00
#
_symmetry.space_group_name_H-M   'P 1'
#
loop_
_entity.id
_entity.type
_entity.pdbx_description
1 polymer ?
#
loop_
_entity_poly.entity_id
_entity_poly.type
_entity_poly.pdbx_seq_one_letter_code
_entity_poly.pdbx_strand_id
1 'polypeptide(L)'
;MKIIKLLIVISFVAFATQSCQSDPGEYSSVKAAKYNYAPYSAEEAWSQAIQLFGAKVVADDSATLTLDVQYFETPVTITFTPMTSRSSKYTVSARRYVVLGAEDSINTVYRELERHYNQ
;
A
#
# COMPACT_ATOMS: atom_id res chain seq x y z
N MET A 1 -17.21 20.93 -39.97
CA MET A 1 -16.85 19.67 -39.27
C MET A 1 -15.46 19.72 -38.60
N LYS A 2 -15.09 20.83 -37.94
CA LYS A 2 -13.79 20.94 -37.22
C LYS A 2 -13.95 20.91 -35.69
N ILE A 3 -15.11 21.31 -35.17
CA ILE A 3 -15.39 21.43 -33.73
C ILE A 3 -15.63 20.05 -33.08
N ILE A 4 -16.30 19.12 -33.77
CA ILE A 4 -16.58 17.77 -33.26
C ILE A 4 -15.28 16.98 -33.02
N LYS A 5 -14.26 17.17 -33.87
CA LYS A 5 -12.96 16.51 -33.69
C LYS A 5 -12.23 17.00 -32.43
N LEU A 6 -12.43 18.25 -32.04
CA LEU A 6 -11.79 18.82 -30.83
C LEU A 6 -12.39 18.23 -29.55
N LEU A 7 -13.71 18.03 -29.51
CA LEU A 7 -14.41 17.49 -28.34
C LEU A 7 -14.01 16.04 -28.03
N ILE A 8 -13.81 15.21 -29.07
CA ILE A 8 -13.39 13.81 -28.88
C ILE A 8 -11.97 13.72 -28.31
N VAL A 9 -11.07 14.62 -28.76
CA VAL A 9 -9.68 14.65 -28.29
C VAL A 9 -9.60 15.07 -26.82
N ILE A 10 -10.39 16.05 -26.39
CA ILE A 10 -10.43 16.49 -24.98
C ILE A 10 -10.98 15.38 -24.07
N SER A 11 -12.01 14.64 -24.51
CA SER A 11 -12.57 13.51 -23.74
C SER A 11 -11.60 12.35 -23.57
N PHE A 12 -10.70 12.09 -24.52
CA PHE A 12 -9.67 11.04 -24.39
C PHE A 12 -8.52 11.44 -23.47
N VAL A 13 -8.15 12.74 -23.42
CA VAL A 13 -7.10 13.23 -22.52
C VAL A 13 -7.56 13.23 -21.06
N ALA A 14 -8.84 13.49 -20.80
CA ALA A 14 -9.41 13.44 -19.45
C ALA A 14 -9.53 12.02 -18.86
N PHE A 15 -9.69 10.99 -19.70
CA PHE A 15 -9.75 9.59 -19.25
C PHE A 15 -8.38 8.99 -18.95
N ALA A 16 -7.31 9.48 -19.60
CA ALA A 16 -5.96 8.98 -19.38
C ALA A 16 -5.34 9.49 -18.07
N THR A 17 -5.86 10.57 -17.47
CA THR A 17 -5.34 11.12 -16.21
C THR A 17 -5.99 10.55 -14.95
N GLN A 18 -7.12 9.84 -15.07
CA GLN A 18 -7.82 9.23 -13.92
C GLN A 18 -7.50 7.75 -13.70
N SER A 19 -6.83 7.06 -14.63
CA SER A 19 -6.63 5.60 -14.51
C SER A 19 -5.36 5.16 -13.77
N CYS A 20 -4.53 6.11 -13.31
CA CYS A 20 -3.25 5.81 -12.70
C CYS A 20 -3.04 6.65 -11.45
N GLN A 21 -3.66 6.23 -10.34
CA GLN A 21 -3.16 6.32 -8.97
C GLN A 21 -4.38 6.24 -8.07
N SER A 22 -4.55 5.12 -7.38
CA SER A 22 -5.37 5.16 -6.16
C SER A 22 -4.78 6.23 -5.24
N ASP A 23 -5.62 6.99 -4.56
CA ASP A 23 -5.08 7.95 -3.61
C ASP A 23 -4.46 7.20 -2.42
N PRO A 24 -3.33 7.68 -1.86
CA PRO A 24 -2.76 7.09 -0.67
C PRO A 24 -3.82 6.98 0.42
N GLY A 25 -3.94 5.78 1.01
CA GLY A 25 -4.91 5.49 2.08
C GLY A 25 -6.28 4.96 1.65
N GLU A 26 -6.63 4.98 0.37
CA GLU A 26 -7.89 4.35 -0.09
C GLU A 26 -7.79 2.82 -0.07
N TYR A 27 -8.80 2.18 0.51
CA TYR A 27 -8.95 0.73 0.48
C TYR A 27 -9.49 0.30 -0.89
N SER A 28 -8.75 -0.56 -1.58
CA SER A 28 -9.28 -1.25 -2.76
C SER A 28 -9.84 -2.61 -2.33
N SER A 29 -11.17 -2.76 -2.35
CA SER A 29 -11.83 -4.05 -2.07
C SER A 29 -11.48 -5.13 -3.11
N VAL A 30 -11.21 -4.74 -4.35
CA VAL A 30 -10.77 -5.63 -5.44
C VAL A 30 -9.35 -6.17 -5.18
N LYS A 31 -8.46 -5.32 -4.68
CA LYS A 31 -7.06 -5.70 -4.41
C LYS A 31 -6.82 -6.13 -2.96
N ALA A 32 -7.84 -6.01 -2.08
CA ALA A 32 -7.74 -6.14 -0.63
C ALA A 32 -6.47 -5.48 -0.09
N ALA A 33 -6.26 -4.20 -0.44
CA ALA A 33 -5.00 -3.51 -0.17
C ALA A 33 -5.19 -2.02 0.13
N LYS A 34 -4.28 -1.49 0.96
CA LYS A 34 -4.02 -0.06 1.19
C LYS A 34 -2.55 0.26 0.97
N TYR A 35 -2.22 1.49 0.63
CA TYR A 35 -0.83 1.93 0.61
C TYR A 35 -0.65 3.37 1.06
N ASN A 36 0.56 3.70 1.48
CA ASN A 36 0.99 5.07 1.70
C ASN A 36 2.50 5.22 1.44
N TYR A 37 3.02 6.42 1.65
CA TYR A 37 4.43 6.75 1.60
C TYR A 37 5.07 6.64 2.98
N ALA A 38 6.34 6.22 3.01
CA ALA A 38 7.21 6.31 4.17
C ALA A 38 8.36 7.28 3.82
N PRO A 39 8.70 8.24 4.70
CA PRO A 39 9.78 9.20 4.50
C PRO A 39 11.17 8.60 4.76
N TYR A 40 11.31 7.29 4.55
CA TYR A 40 12.51 6.50 4.80
C TYR A 40 12.79 5.59 3.60
N SER A 41 14.06 5.18 3.45
CA SER A 41 14.41 4.14 2.47
C SER A 41 13.62 2.85 2.75
N ALA A 42 13.47 2.00 1.73
CA ALA A 42 12.67 0.79 1.89
C ALA A 42 13.26 -0.17 2.96
N GLU A 43 14.58 -0.23 3.09
CA GLU A 43 15.28 -1.02 4.11
C GLU A 43 15.05 -0.45 5.52
N GLU A 44 15.16 0.88 5.70
CA GLU A 44 14.88 1.55 6.98
C GLU A 44 13.42 1.37 7.39
N ALA A 45 12.49 1.59 6.46
CA ALA A 45 11.06 1.41 6.71
C ALA A 45 10.74 -0.05 7.06
N TRP A 46 11.31 -1.02 6.34
CA TRP A 46 11.15 -2.44 6.65
C TRP A 46 11.70 -2.79 8.05
N SER A 47 12.88 -2.28 8.39
CA SER A 47 13.48 -2.48 9.72
C SER A 47 12.64 -1.87 10.85
N GLN A 48 12.13 -0.65 10.66
CA GLN A 48 11.22 0.01 11.61
C GLN A 48 9.91 -0.77 11.76
N ALA A 49 9.35 -1.30 10.67
CA ALA A 49 8.14 -2.11 10.73
C ALA A 49 8.35 -3.43 11.49
N ILE A 50 9.52 -4.09 11.34
CA ILE A 50 9.87 -5.26 12.16
C ILE A 50 9.91 -4.90 13.63
N GLN A 51 10.53 -3.78 13.99
CA GLN A 51 10.58 -3.31 15.38
C GLN A 51 9.18 -3.00 15.93
N LEU A 52 8.33 -2.38 15.11
CA LEU A 52 6.96 -2.03 15.46
C LEU A 52 6.09 -3.26 15.72
N PHE A 53 6.17 -4.27 14.86
CA PHE A 53 5.27 -5.42 14.90
C PHE A 53 5.81 -6.61 15.71
N GLY A 54 7.13 -6.77 15.84
CA GLY A 54 7.79 -7.71 16.74
C GLY A 54 7.21 -9.12 16.69
N ALA A 55 6.70 -9.61 17.85
CA ALA A 55 6.13 -10.94 18.00
C ALA A 55 4.91 -11.27 17.11
N LYS A 56 4.38 -10.27 16.38
CA LYS A 56 3.27 -10.45 15.42
C LYS A 56 3.77 -10.79 14.01
N VAL A 57 5.07 -10.70 13.75
CA VAL A 57 5.65 -11.07 12.45
C VAL A 57 5.65 -12.59 12.31
N VAL A 58 5.04 -13.11 11.24
CA VAL A 58 4.97 -14.55 10.94
C VAL A 58 5.95 -14.97 9.85
N ALA A 59 6.42 -14.04 9.02
CA ALA A 59 7.51 -14.23 8.07
C ALA A 59 8.15 -12.89 7.71
N ASP A 60 9.45 -12.89 7.47
CA ASP A 60 10.22 -11.78 6.95
C ASP A 60 10.99 -12.20 5.69
N ASP A 61 11.01 -11.33 4.68
CA ASP A 61 11.81 -11.56 3.47
C ASP A 61 12.48 -10.24 3.08
N SER A 62 13.74 -10.11 3.48
CA SER A 62 14.56 -8.94 3.17
C SER A 62 14.98 -8.89 1.69
N ALA A 63 14.95 -10.01 0.96
CA ALA A 63 15.29 -10.02 -0.47
C ALA A 63 14.19 -9.36 -1.31
N THR A 64 12.94 -9.42 -0.85
CA THR A 64 11.79 -8.74 -1.47
C THR A 64 11.28 -7.53 -0.67
N LEU A 65 11.90 -7.21 0.47
CA LEU A 65 11.47 -6.19 1.44
C LEU A 65 9.98 -6.33 1.77
N THR A 66 9.61 -7.56 2.12
CA THR A 66 8.26 -7.91 2.58
C THR A 66 8.29 -8.43 4.01
N LEU A 67 7.17 -8.28 4.68
CA LEU A 67 6.92 -8.88 5.98
C LEU A 67 5.46 -9.28 6.09
N ASP A 68 5.20 -10.45 6.65
CA ASP A 68 3.85 -10.90 6.98
C ASP A 68 3.62 -10.67 8.47
N VAL A 69 2.51 -10.00 8.80
CA VAL A 69 2.09 -9.74 10.18
C VAL A 69 0.76 -10.41 10.45
N GLN A 70 0.66 -11.12 11.57
CA GLN A 70 -0.59 -11.63 12.09
C GLN A 70 -1.28 -10.55 12.94
N TYR A 71 -2.42 -10.06 12.45
CA TYR A 71 -3.38 -9.28 13.24
C TYR A 71 -4.73 -9.98 13.19
N PHE A 72 -5.37 -10.12 14.35
CA PHE A 72 -6.60 -10.92 14.50
C PHE A 72 -6.41 -12.33 13.90
N GLU A 73 -7.37 -12.79 13.09
CA GLU A 73 -7.36 -14.10 12.44
C GLU A 73 -6.74 -14.09 11.03
N THR A 74 -6.41 -12.91 10.47
CA THR A 74 -5.95 -12.79 9.08
C THR A 74 -4.52 -12.23 8.99
N PRO A 75 -3.55 -13.00 8.45
CA PRO A 75 -2.23 -12.46 8.17
C PRO A 75 -2.29 -11.46 7.01
N VAL A 76 -1.58 -10.34 7.19
CA VAL A 76 -1.41 -9.30 6.19
C VAL A 76 0.04 -9.18 5.78
N THR A 77 0.27 -9.00 4.49
CA THR A 77 1.59 -8.77 3.90
C THR A 77 1.81 -7.27 3.76
N ILE A 78 2.95 -6.79 4.24
CA ILE A 78 3.45 -5.44 4.02
C ILE A 78 4.60 -5.53 3.04
N THR A 79 4.52 -4.80 1.93
CA THR A 79 5.56 -4.73 0.91
C THR A 79 6.11 -3.32 0.82
N PHE A 80 7.43 -3.17 0.94
CA PHE A 80 8.13 -1.89 0.79
C PHE A 80 8.74 -1.79 -0.60
N THR A 81 8.35 -0.77 -1.35
CA THR A 81 8.86 -0.48 -2.69
C THR A 81 9.69 0.80 -2.65
N PRO A 82 10.99 0.74 -3.01
CA PRO A 82 11.81 1.94 -3.11
C PRO A 82 11.23 2.94 -4.11
N MET A 83 11.22 4.22 -3.74
CA MET A 83 10.88 5.32 -4.65
C MET A 83 12.09 6.18 -4.96
N THR A 84 12.89 6.46 -3.92
CA THR A 84 14.19 7.10 -4.02
C THR A 84 15.16 6.39 -3.07
N SER A 85 16.41 6.84 -3.00
CA SER A 85 17.35 6.36 -1.98
C SER A 85 16.95 6.71 -0.54
N ARG A 86 15.98 7.62 -0.35
CA ARG A 86 15.56 8.12 0.97
C ARG A 86 14.05 8.00 1.22
N SER A 87 13.30 7.40 0.30
CA SER A 87 11.85 7.28 0.43
C SER A 87 11.34 6.00 -0.20
N SER A 88 10.23 5.51 0.34
CA SER A 88 9.59 4.29 -0.12
C SER A 88 8.08 4.42 -0.07
N LYS A 89 7.41 3.53 -0.80
CA LYS A 89 5.99 3.27 -0.69
C LYS A 89 5.83 1.96 0.07
N TYR A 90 4.87 1.90 0.99
CA TYR A 90 4.46 0.64 1.61
C TYR A 90 3.05 0.27 1.17
N THR A 91 2.83 -1.01 0.87
CA THR A 91 1.51 -1.57 0.56
C THR A 91 1.17 -2.61 1.61
N VAL A 92 0.00 -2.52 2.21
CA VAL A 92 -0.55 -3.49 3.15
C VAL A 92 -1.70 -4.23 2.45
N SER A 93 -1.60 -5.54 2.33
CA SER A 93 -2.60 -6.37 1.68
C SER A 93 -2.86 -7.66 2.44
N ALA A 94 -4.06 -8.22 2.33
CA ALA A 94 -4.31 -9.55 2.88
C ALA A 94 -3.59 -10.62 2.05
N ARG A 95 -3.08 -11.66 2.72
CA ARG A 95 -2.39 -12.77 2.03
C ARG A 95 -3.30 -13.59 1.13
N ARG A 96 -4.62 -13.58 1.38
CA ARG A 96 -5.64 -14.24 0.59
C ARG A 96 -6.75 -13.27 0.22
N TYR A 97 -7.14 -13.26 -1.05
CA TYR A 97 -8.29 -12.50 -1.54
C TYR A 97 -9.57 -13.10 -0.94
N VAL A 98 -10.48 -12.25 -0.43
CA VAL A 98 -11.80 -12.62 0.10
C VAL A 98 -11.73 -13.44 1.42
N VAL A 99 -11.11 -12.87 2.45
CA VAL A 99 -11.18 -13.39 3.83
C VAL A 99 -11.99 -12.43 4.70
N LEU A 100 -12.97 -12.95 5.45
CA LEU A 100 -13.71 -12.18 6.45
C LEU A 100 -12.73 -11.57 7.47
N GLY A 101 -12.81 -10.25 7.70
CA GLY A 101 -11.90 -9.54 8.62
C GLY A 101 -10.55 -9.13 8.03
N ALA A 102 -10.31 -9.37 6.73
CA ALA A 102 -9.12 -8.88 6.03
C ALA A 102 -9.02 -7.35 6.06
N GLU A 103 -10.14 -6.66 5.85
CA GLU A 103 -10.20 -5.19 5.84
C GLU A 103 -9.79 -4.59 7.19
N ASP A 104 -10.27 -5.14 8.31
CA ASP A 104 -9.93 -4.67 9.65
C ASP A 104 -8.46 -4.89 9.98
N SER A 105 -7.92 -6.05 9.58
CA SER A 105 -6.51 -6.39 9.77
C SER A 105 -5.61 -5.45 8.95
N ILE A 106 -5.96 -5.22 7.68
CA ILE A 106 -5.27 -4.26 6.79
C ILE A 106 -5.34 -2.85 7.38
N ASN A 107 -6.52 -2.40 7.81
CA ASN A 107 -6.73 -1.08 8.37
C ASN A 107 -5.93 -0.85 9.64
N THR A 108 -5.84 -1.86 10.50
CA THR A 108 -5.08 -1.79 11.76
C THR A 108 -3.60 -1.64 11.47
N VAL A 109 -3.03 -2.54 10.66
CA VAL A 109 -1.61 -2.50 10.30
C VAL A 109 -1.27 -1.21 9.53
N TYR A 110 -2.13 -0.79 8.62
CA TYR A 110 -1.97 0.48 7.89
C TYR A 110 -1.91 1.68 8.84
N ARG A 111 -2.83 1.78 9.81
CA ARG A 111 -2.89 2.89 10.76
C ARG A 111 -1.72 2.91 11.73
N GLU A 112 -1.22 1.74 12.13
CA GLU A 112 -0.03 1.65 12.99
C GLU A 112 1.21 2.15 12.26
N LEU A 113 1.42 1.74 11.00
CA LEU A 113 2.49 2.27 10.16
C LEU A 113 2.34 3.78 9.92
N GLU A 114 1.13 4.23 9.58
CA GLU A 114 0.85 5.64 9.32
C GLU A 114 1.14 6.51 10.55
N ARG A 115 0.73 6.06 11.74
CA ARG A 115 1.03 6.74 13.00
C ARG A 115 2.54 6.77 13.26
N HIS A 116 3.26 5.70 12.95
CA HIS A 116 4.70 5.63 13.21
C HIS A 116 5.52 6.51 12.25
N TYR A 117 5.18 6.52 10.96
CA TYR A 117 5.96 7.23 9.94
C TYR A 117 5.63 8.72 9.77
N ASN A 118 4.50 9.18 10.30
CA ASN A 118 4.08 10.58 10.22
C ASN A 118 4.17 11.33 11.56
N GLN A 119 4.89 10.79 12.54
CA GLN A 119 5.28 11.48 13.78
C GLN A 119 6.61 12.19 13.62
#